data_AF-A0A510V7G8-F1
#
_entry.id   AF-A0A510V7G8-F1
#
_cell.length_a   1.000
_cell.length_b   1.000
_cell.length_c   1.000
_cell.angle_alpha   90.00
_cell.angle_beta   90.00
_cell.angle_gamma   90.00
#
_symmetry.space_group_name_H-M   'P 1'
#
loop_
_entity.id
_entity.type
_entity.pdbx_description
1 polymer ?
#
loop_
_entity_poly.entity_id
_entity_poly.type
_entity_poly.pdbx_seq_one_letter_code
_entity_poly.pdbx_strand_id
1 'polypeptide(L)'
;MDTLSIVGKFGAAVLGLGLSQAAYSAEIVRAGILGVDQGQHEAAAALGIPRSRQQLRIVLPQAMRTIVPTSINEIIGLVKGTSVVYVLAYGELFYTVGVIYGRNLKVVPLLMVAAIWYLVITTALTVGQYYLERHYAKGALRTLPPTPVQRLRWSVLAGVSTVTGRPLPASVPPGYATRSTLGAGHLLRTGGDR
;
A
#
# COMPACT_ATOMS: atom_id res chain seq x y z
N MET A 1 9.03 44.46 8.70
CA MET A 1 8.11 43.94 7.66
C MET A 1 8.45 42.48 7.51
N ASP A 2 7.80 41.62 8.28
CA ASP A 2 8.14 40.21 8.36
C ASP A 2 7.74 39.51 7.06
N THR A 3 8.71 38.97 6.33
CA THR A 3 8.53 38.18 5.11
C THR A 3 7.56 37.00 5.31
N LEU A 4 7.39 36.56 6.57
CA LEU A 4 6.44 35.54 7.01
C LEU A 4 4.95 35.96 6.89
N SER A 5 4.67 37.25 6.68
CA SER A 5 3.30 37.78 6.52
C SER A 5 2.79 37.77 5.09
N ILE A 6 3.68 37.74 4.08
CA ILE A 6 3.31 37.83 2.65
C ILE A 6 2.79 36.49 2.14
N VAL A 7 3.41 35.39 2.58
CA VAL A 7 2.96 34.02 2.32
C VAL A 7 2.68 33.42 3.69
N GLY A 8 1.44 33.55 4.17
CA GLY A 8 1.06 33.00 5.47
C GLY A 8 1.53 31.54 5.63
N LYS A 9 1.78 31.09 6.87
CA LYS A 9 2.32 29.75 7.19
C LYS A 9 1.66 28.61 6.39
N PHE A 10 0.35 28.74 6.13
CA PHE A 10 -0.40 27.85 5.26
C PHE A 10 0.10 27.83 3.80
N GLY A 11 0.30 29.00 3.17
CA GLY A 11 0.85 29.11 1.82
C GLY A 11 2.28 28.56 1.72
N ALA A 12 3.11 28.79 2.74
CA ALA A 12 4.46 28.23 2.76
C ALA A 12 4.45 26.69 2.85
N ALA A 13 3.56 26.12 3.67
CA ALA A 13 3.35 24.68 3.75
C ALA A 13 2.82 24.09 2.43
N VAL A 14 1.84 24.74 1.81
CA VAL A 14 1.29 24.31 0.51
C VAL A 14 2.35 24.34 -0.58
N LEU A 15 3.18 25.37 -0.65
CA LEU A 15 4.26 25.46 -1.63
C LEU A 15 5.36 24.42 -1.38
N GLY A 16 5.79 24.25 -0.13
CA GLY A 16 6.80 23.25 0.22
C GLY A 16 6.36 21.83 -0.08
N LEU A 17 5.14 21.47 0.34
CA LEU A 17 4.55 20.15 0.06
C LEU A 17 4.25 19.97 -1.43
N GLY A 18 3.70 20.98 -2.09
CA GLY A 18 3.35 20.94 -3.51
C GLY A 18 4.58 20.76 -4.41
N LEU A 19 5.67 21.46 -4.13
CA LEU A 19 6.93 21.31 -4.89
C LEU A 19 7.57 19.94 -4.68
N SER A 20 7.59 19.44 -3.44
CA SER A 20 8.08 18.10 -3.15
C SER A 20 7.28 17.03 -3.92
N GLN A 21 5.95 17.16 -3.91
CA GLN A 21 5.07 16.24 -4.64
C GLN A 21 5.21 16.35 -6.16
N ALA A 22 5.43 17.56 -6.68
CA ALA A 22 5.68 17.78 -8.10
C ALA A 22 6.99 17.11 -8.55
N ALA A 23 8.05 17.20 -7.74
CA ALA A 23 9.32 16.52 -8.02
C ALA A 23 9.16 14.99 -8.04
N TYR A 24 8.46 14.43 -7.05
CA TYR A 24 8.18 12.99 -7.01
C TYR A 24 7.34 12.54 -8.21
N SER A 25 6.31 13.31 -8.56
CA SER A 25 5.44 13.02 -9.72
C SER A 25 6.21 13.10 -11.04
N ALA A 26 7.15 14.05 -11.17
CA ALA A 26 8.01 14.16 -12.34
C ALA A 26 8.91 12.92 -12.50
N GLU A 27 9.44 12.37 -11.41
CA GLU A 27 10.25 11.15 -11.44
C GLU A 27 9.42 9.92 -11.83
N ILE A 28 8.18 9.80 -11.36
CA ILE A 28 7.26 8.74 -11.82
C ILE A 28 7.06 8.84 -13.34
N VAL A 29 6.80 10.03 -13.86
CA VAL A 29 6.60 10.25 -15.30
C VAL A 29 7.88 9.92 -16.08
N ARG A 30 9.04 10.36 -15.59
CA ARG A 30 10.34 10.07 -16.20
C ARG A 30 10.61 8.57 -16.24
N ALA A 31 10.43 7.88 -15.12
CA ALA A 31 10.61 6.43 -15.02
C ALA A 31 9.64 5.66 -15.93
N GLY A 32 8.39 6.12 -16.02
CA GLY A 32 7.39 5.53 -16.90
C GLY A 32 7.73 5.67 -18.39
N ILE A 33 8.29 6.81 -18.81
CA ILE A 33 8.74 7.02 -20.18
C ILE A 33 9.99 6.20 -20.50
N LEU A 34 10.98 6.18 -19.59
CA LEU A 34 12.21 5.39 -19.75
C LEU A 34 11.98 3.88 -19.68
N GLY A 35 10.88 3.45 -19.08
CA GLY A 35 10.48 2.04 -19.02
C GLY A 35 9.89 1.49 -20.33
N VAL A 36 9.68 2.32 -21.35
CA VAL A 36 9.24 1.87 -22.68
C VAL A 36 10.43 1.31 -23.45
N ASP A 37 10.23 0.16 -24.10
CA ASP A 37 11.28 -0.53 -24.84
C ASP A 37 11.89 0.35 -25.95
N GLN A 38 13.22 0.40 -25.99
CA GLN A 38 13.97 1.16 -26.98
C GLN A 38 13.76 0.63 -28.40
N GLY A 39 13.40 -0.64 -28.56
CA GLY A 39 13.04 -1.24 -29.86
C GLY A 39 11.83 -0.55 -30.53
N GLN A 40 10.87 -0.05 -29.75
CA GLN A 40 9.76 0.77 -30.27
C GLN A 40 10.28 2.08 -30.88
N HIS A 41 11.38 2.61 -30.32
CA HIS A 41 11.95 3.84 -30.80
C HIS A 41 12.64 3.70 -32.15
N GLU A 42 13.39 2.61 -32.30
CA GLU A 42 14.12 2.26 -33.51
C GLU A 42 13.18 1.82 -34.64
N ALA A 43 12.13 1.03 -34.32
CA ALA A 43 11.13 0.60 -35.30
C ALA A 43 10.33 1.77 -35.88
N ALA A 44 9.91 2.72 -35.05
CA ALA A 44 9.19 3.90 -35.53
C ALA A 44 10.07 4.82 -36.38
N ALA A 45 11.37 4.92 -36.06
CA ALA A 45 12.34 5.65 -36.87
C ALA A 45 12.56 4.98 -38.25
N ALA A 46 12.64 3.65 -38.29
CA ALA A 46 12.76 2.89 -39.54
C ALA A 46 11.54 3.05 -40.46
N LEU A 47 10.35 3.26 -39.89
CA LEU A 47 9.11 3.54 -40.61
C LEU A 47 8.94 5.02 -41.00
N GLY A 48 9.94 5.88 -40.74
CA GLY A 48 9.88 7.31 -41.06
C GLY A 48 8.86 8.10 -40.22
N ILE A 49 8.43 7.58 -39.07
CA ILE A 49 7.45 8.24 -38.22
C ILE A 49 8.12 9.44 -37.53
N PRO A 50 7.54 10.65 -37.61
CA PRO A 50 8.11 11.83 -36.95
C PRO A 50 8.08 11.68 -35.42
N ARG A 51 9.15 12.15 -34.77
CA ARG A 51 9.40 12.03 -33.31
C ARG A 51 8.21 12.47 -32.44
N SER A 52 7.52 13.56 -32.82
CA SER A 52 6.34 14.04 -32.09
C SER A 52 5.17 13.04 -32.11
N ARG A 53 4.93 12.41 -33.26
CA ARG A 53 3.88 11.41 -33.44
C ARG A 53 4.23 10.11 -32.72
N GLN A 54 5.51 9.73 -32.75
CA GLN A 54 6.05 8.60 -32.00
C GLN A 54 5.87 8.79 -30.48
N GLN A 55 6.25 9.95 -29.95
CA GLN A 55 6.11 10.25 -28.52
C GLN A 55 4.65 10.21 -28.08
N LEU A 56 3.74 10.86 -28.81
CA LEU A 56 2.34 11.01 -28.40
C LEU A 56 1.47 9.78 -28.69
N ARG A 57 1.74 9.01 -29.75
CA ARG A 57 0.90 7.88 -30.16
C ARG A 57 1.45 6.50 -29.81
N ILE A 58 2.74 6.38 -29.52
CA ILE A 58 3.38 5.08 -29.23
C ILE A 58 3.87 5.06 -27.79
N VAL A 59 4.77 5.96 -27.44
CA VAL A 59 5.48 5.96 -26.14
C VAL A 59 4.53 6.38 -25.01
N LEU A 60 3.83 7.50 -25.18
CA LEU A 60 2.95 8.05 -24.14
C LEU A 60 1.84 7.07 -23.74
N PRO A 61 1.07 6.43 -24.66
CA PRO A 61 0.05 5.46 -24.26
C PRO A 61 0.61 4.22 -23.56
N GLN A 62 1.84 3.82 -23.88
CA GLN A 62 2.51 2.68 -23.23
C GLN A 62 3.00 3.05 -21.83
N ALA A 63 3.71 4.18 -21.69
CA ALA A 63 4.15 4.73 -20.42
C ALA A 63 2.98 5.02 -19.46
N MET A 64 1.84 5.48 -19.98
CA MET A 64 0.67 5.76 -19.16
C MET A 64 0.09 4.52 -18.45
N ARG A 65 0.29 3.32 -19.01
CA ARG A 65 -0.16 2.07 -18.36
C ARG A 65 0.60 1.76 -17.07
N THR A 66 1.78 2.34 -16.86
CA THR A 66 2.58 2.19 -15.64
C THR A 66 2.54 3.44 -14.76
N ILE A 67 2.52 4.64 -15.36
CA ILE A 67 2.44 5.92 -14.65
C ILE A 67 1.12 6.06 -13.91
N VAL A 68 -0.02 5.86 -14.58
CA VAL A 68 -1.35 6.15 -14.00
C VAL A 68 -1.63 5.33 -12.73
N PRO A 69 -1.43 4.00 -12.71
CA PRO A 69 -1.66 3.23 -11.48
C PRO A 69 -0.76 3.67 -10.33
N THR A 70 0.50 4.01 -10.63
CA THR A 70 1.49 4.45 -9.64
C THR A 70 1.14 5.82 -9.05
N SER A 71 0.80 6.79 -9.90
CA SER A 71 0.38 8.13 -9.47
C SER A 71 -0.90 8.11 -8.63
N ILE A 72 -1.87 7.25 -8.97
CA ILE A 72 -3.09 7.08 -8.17
C ILE A 72 -2.76 6.49 -6.80
N ASN A 73 -1.83 5.52 -6.74
CA ASN A 73 -1.42 4.94 -5.47
C ASN A 73 -0.80 5.99 -4.52
N GLU A 74 0.03 6.88 -5.05
CA GLU A 74 0.60 7.99 -4.26
C GLU A 74 -0.46 8.99 -3.79
N ILE A 75 -1.40 9.39 -4.65
CA ILE A 75 -2.48 10.30 -4.25
C ILE A 75 -3.31 9.69 -3.11
N ILE A 76 -3.59 8.38 -3.18
CA ILE A 76 -4.28 7.66 -2.10
C ILE A 76 -3.42 7.66 -0.82
N GLY A 77 -2.11 7.46 -0.94
CA GLY A 77 -1.16 7.55 0.18
C GLY A 77 -1.18 8.92 0.85
N LEU A 78 -1.16 9.99 0.06
CA LEU A 78 -1.24 11.36 0.55
C LEU A 78 -2.56 11.64 1.26
N VAL A 79 -3.70 11.25 0.69
CA VAL A 79 -5.02 11.43 1.31
C VAL A 79 -5.11 10.69 2.64
N LYS A 80 -4.54 9.48 2.72
CA LYS A 80 -4.44 8.74 3.98
C LYS A 80 -3.58 9.50 4.97
N GLY A 81 -2.35 9.85 4.60
CA GLY A 81 -1.39 10.53 5.46
C GLY A 81 -1.92 11.85 6.02
N THR A 82 -2.53 12.69 5.18
CA THR A 82 -3.10 13.97 5.64
C THR A 82 -4.30 13.78 6.53
N SER A 83 -5.15 12.77 6.29
CA SER A 83 -6.30 12.48 7.16
C SER A 83 -5.87 11.95 8.52
N VAL A 84 -4.84 11.08 8.59
CA VAL A 84 -4.26 10.62 9.87
C VAL A 84 -3.73 11.82 10.65
N VAL A 85 -2.88 12.63 10.01
CA VAL A 85 -2.24 13.79 10.64
C VAL A 85 -3.26 14.83 11.07
N TYR A 86 -4.32 15.08 10.28
CA TYR A 86 -5.39 16.01 10.61
C TYR A 86 -6.21 15.57 11.83
N VAL A 87 -6.55 14.28 11.91
CA VAL A 87 -7.26 13.71 13.07
C VAL A 87 -6.38 13.80 14.33
N LEU A 88 -5.06 13.64 14.21
CA LEU A 88 -4.12 13.83 15.31
C LEU A 88 -3.98 15.30 15.74
N ALA A 89 -3.93 16.23 14.78
CA ALA A 89 -3.79 17.68 15.02
C ALA A 89 -5.03 18.30 15.70
N TYR A 90 -6.24 17.76 15.45
CA TYR A 90 -7.44 18.16 16.19
C TYR A 90 -7.36 17.80 17.70
N GLY A 91 -6.60 16.77 18.07
CA GLY A 91 -6.29 16.46 19.47
C GLY A 91 -5.44 17.56 20.14
N GLU A 92 -4.50 18.17 19.42
CA GLU A 92 -3.69 19.28 19.93
C GLU A 92 -4.47 20.61 20.03
N LEU A 93 -5.52 20.79 19.22
CA LEU A 93 -6.45 21.92 19.36
C LEU A 93 -7.27 21.81 20.66
N PHE A 94 -7.70 20.60 21.03
CA PHE A 94 -8.33 20.34 22.34
C PHE A 94 -7.34 20.49 23.51
N TYR A 95 -6.05 20.19 23.31
CA TYR A 95 -4.98 20.49 24.29
C TYR A 95 -4.82 22.00 24.51
N THR A 96 -4.86 22.80 23.44
CA THR A 96 -4.79 24.28 23.52
C THR A 96 -6.04 24.85 24.22
N VAL A 97 -7.22 24.27 23.98
CA VAL A 97 -8.45 24.59 24.74
C VAL A 97 -8.33 24.15 26.20
N GLY A 98 -7.68 23.02 26.49
CA GLY A 98 -7.39 22.53 27.84
C GLY A 98 -6.44 23.43 28.65
N VAL A 99 -5.48 24.07 27.99
CA VAL A 99 -4.58 25.07 28.58
C VAL A 99 -5.33 26.38 28.93
N ILE A 100 -6.35 26.75 28.15
CA ILE A 100 -7.27 27.85 28.49
C ILE A 100 -8.21 27.47 29.66
N TYR A 101 -8.43 26.17 29.88
CA TYR A 101 -9.26 25.60 30.96
C TYR A 101 -8.60 25.55 32.34
N GLY A 102 -7.70 26.49 32.66
CA GLY A 102 -6.91 26.57 33.89
C GLY A 102 -7.68 26.57 35.22
N ARG A 103 -8.35 25.46 35.60
CA ARG A 103 -9.06 25.36 36.89
C ARG A 103 -8.99 24.02 37.63
N ASN A 104 -8.60 22.90 37.00
CA ASN A 104 -8.84 21.56 37.60
C ASN A 104 -7.63 20.62 37.80
N LEU A 105 -6.38 21.00 37.47
CA LEU A 105 -5.15 20.26 37.84
C LEU A 105 -5.15 18.72 37.55
N LYS A 106 -5.71 18.24 36.43
CA LYS A 106 -5.65 16.81 36.03
C LYS A 106 -5.07 16.62 34.62
N VAL A 107 -3.75 16.71 34.51
CA VAL A 107 -2.98 16.59 33.25
C VAL A 107 -2.81 15.12 32.82
N VAL A 108 -2.58 14.21 33.77
CA VAL A 108 -2.29 12.78 33.50
C VAL A 108 -3.44 12.02 32.83
N PRO A 109 -4.73 12.18 33.23
CA PRO A 109 -5.84 11.47 32.59
C PRO A 109 -6.06 11.88 31.13
N LEU A 110 -5.80 13.15 30.79
CA LEU A 110 -5.98 13.66 29.43
C LEU A 110 -4.96 13.07 28.45
N LEU A 111 -3.71 12.94 28.87
CA LEU A 111 -2.64 12.32 28.08
C LEU A 111 -2.91 10.83 27.83
N MET A 112 -3.46 10.11 28.82
CA MET A 112 -3.86 8.70 28.66
C MET A 112 -5.00 8.54 27.65
N VAL A 113 -6.00 9.43 27.70
CA VAL A 113 -7.12 9.42 26.72
C VAL A 113 -6.62 9.75 25.32
N ALA A 114 -5.72 10.72 25.18
CA ALA A 114 -5.09 11.05 23.90
C ALA A 114 -4.28 9.87 23.33
N ALA A 115 -3.51 9.16 24.17
CA ALA A 115 -2.76 7.97 23.76
C ALA A 115 -3.68 6.82 23.32
N ILE A 116 -4.79 6.60 24.01
CA ILE A 116 -5.79 5.59 23.64
C ILE A 116 -6.45 5.93 22.31
N TRP A 117 -6.87 7.18 22.11
CA TRP A 117 -7.45 7.61 20.84
C TRP A 117 -6.45 7.54 19.68
N TYR A 118 -5.19 7.94 19.91
CA TYR A 118 -4.10 7.77 18.95
C TYR A 118 -3.97 6.30 18.51
N LEU A 119 -3.97 5.37 19.47
CA LEU A 119 -3.84 3.94 19.20
C LEU A 119 -5.05 3.38 18.45
N VAL A 120 -6.27 3.78 18.82
CA VAL A 120 -7.52 3.38 18.14
C VAL A 120 -7.54 3.86 16.69
N ILE A 121 -7.23 5.15 16.45
CA ILE A 121 -7.23 5.76 15.13
C ILE A 121 -6.16 5.11 14.24
N THR A 122 -4.95 4.94 14.76
CA THR A 122 -3.85 4.26 14.05
C THR A 122 -4.23 2.83 13.66
N THR A 123 -4.88 2.09 14.56
CA THR A 123 -5.32 0.72 14.30
C THR A 123 -6.43 0.69 13.24
N ALA A 124 -7.41 1.59 13.31
CA ALA A 124 -8.51 1.67 12.34
C ALA A 124 -8.01 2.02 10.93
N LEU A 125 -7.07 2.95 10.81
CA LEU A 125 -6.43 3.32 9.55
C LEU A 125 -5.62 2.18 8.95
N THR A 126 -4.87 1.45 9.78
CA THR A 126 -4.12 0.26 9.36
C THR A 126 -5.07 -0.81 8.79
N VAL A 127 -6.22 -1.02 9.42
CA VAL A 127 -7.25 -1.95 8.92
C VAL A 127 -7.88 -1.45 7.62
N GLY A 128 -8.21 -0.16 7.53
CA GLY A 128 -8.74 0.45 6.29
C GLY A 128 -7.76 0.34 5.12
N GLN A 129 -6.46 0.55 5.37
CA GLN A 129 -5.39 0.37 4.40
C GLN A 129 -5.37 -1.06 3.86
N TYR A 130 -5.44 -2.07 4.73
CA TYR A 130 -5.42 -3.48 4.35
C TYR A 130 -6.56 -3.85 3.37
N TYR A 131 -7.78 -3.33 3.60
CA TYR A 131 -8.91 -3.58 2.71
C TYR A 131 -8.83 -2.83 1.40
N LEU A 132 -8.30 -1.60 1.41
CA LEU A 132 -8.13 -0.79 0.21
C LEU A 132 -7.04 -1.36 -0.70
N GLU A 133 -5.87 -1.73 -0.16
CA GLU A 133 -4.80 -2.40 -0.90
C GLU A 133 -5.30 -3.65 -1.59
N ARG A 134 -6.13 -4.45 -0.90
CA ARG A 134 -6.66 -5.68 -1.45
C ARG A 134 -7.73 -5.47 -2.52
N HIS A 135 -8.48 -4.37 -2.47
CA HIS A 135 -9.46 -4.04 -3.51
C HIS A 135 -8.76 -3.63 -4.82
N TYR A 136 -7.65 -2.87 -4.72
CA TYR A 136 -6.95 -2.29 -5.87
C TYR A 136 -5.70 -3.07 -6.33
N ALA A 137 -5.17 -4.01 -5.53
CA ALA A 137 -4.10 -4.95 -5.92
C ALA A 137 -4.49 -5.90 -7.07
N LYS A 138 -5.71 -5.79 -7.60
CA LYS A 138 -6.18 -6.48 -8.81
C LYS A 138 -5.47 -6.03 -10.09
N GLY A 139 -4.76 -4.89 -10.08
CA GLY A 139 -4.09 -4.34 -11.26
C GLY A 139 -2.57 -4.52 -11.36
N ALA A 140 -1.86 -4.81 -10.27
CA ALA A 140 -0.39 -4.77 -10.22
C ALA A 140 0.30 -6.15 -10.15
N LEU A 141 -0.43 -7.21 -9.79
CA LEU A 141 0.11 -8.56 -9.74
C LEU A 141 -0.68 -9.47 -10.68
N ARG A 142 0.03 -10.07 -11.65
CA ARG A 142 -0.48 -11.11 -12.56
C ARG A 142 -0.98 -12.35 -11.79
N THR A 143 -0.72 -12.44 -10.50
CA THR A 143 -1.32 -13.38 -9.53
C THR A 143 -1.63 -12.67 -8.20
N LEU A 144 -2.90 -12.55 -7.84
CA LEU A 144 -3.27 -11.98 -6.54
C LEU A 144 -2.75 -12.87 -5.40
N PRO A 145 -2.14 -12.30 -4.33
CA PRO A 145 -1.82 -13.08 -3.14
C PRO A 145 -3.12 -13.61 -2.50
N PRO A 146 -3.16 -14.88 -2.05
CA PRO A 146 -4.39 -15.51 -1.63
C PRO A 146 -4.97 -14.85 -0.38
N THR A 147 -6.29 -14.71 -0.38
CA THR A 147 -7.05 -14.09 0.71
C THR A 147 -6.82 -14.84 2.03
N PRO A 148 -6.86 -14.20 3.21
CA PRO A 148 -6.67 -14.88 4.50
C PRO A 148 -7.62 -16.05 4.69
N VAL A 149 -8.87 -15.91 4.22
CA VAL A 149 -9.87 -16.98 4.23
C VAL A 149 -9.49 -18.10 3.27
N GLN A 150 -8.97 -17.81 2.07
CA GLN A 150 -8.46 -18.85 1.18
C GLN A 150 -7.21 -19.53 1.75
N ARG A 151 -6.28 -18.79 2.37
CA ARG A 151 -5.11 -19.36 3.06
C ARG A 151 -5.56 -20.32 4.16
N LEU A 152 -6.52 -19.89 4.98
CA LEU A 152 -7.06 -20.71 6.06
C LEU A 152 -7.78 -21.95 5.53
N ARG A 153 -8.65 -21.79 4.53
CA ARG A 153 -9.36 -22.90 3.89
C ARG A 153 -8.41 -23.93 3.29
N TRP A 154 -7.37 -23.52 2.58
CA TRP A 154 -6.39 -24.45 2.01
C TRP A 154 -5.49 -25.10 3.06
N SER A 155 -5.16 -24.38 4.14
CA SER A 155 -4.42 -24.95 5.28
C SER A 155 -5.24 -26.03 5.99
N VAL A 156 -6.54 -25.79 6.17
CA VAL A 156 -7.47 -26.76 6.78
C VAL A 156 -7.69 -27.97 5.86
N LEU A 157 -7.96 -27.75 4.58
CA LEU A 157 -8.17 -28.83 3.62
C LEU A 157 -6.94 -29.73 3.48
N ALA A 158 -5.74 -29.15 3.44
CA ALA A 158 -4.49 -29.91 3.43
C ALA A 158 -4.26 -30.68 4.74
N GLY A 159 -4.61 -30.10 5.89
CA GLY A 159 -4.58 -30.81 7.17
C GLY A 159 -5.55 -31.99 7.22
N VAL A 160 -6.79 -31.79 6.78
CA VAL A 160 -7.84 -32.82 6.77
C VAL A 160 -7.48 -33.98 5.85
N SER A 161 -6.94 -33.74 4.64
CA SER A 161 -6.50 -34.81 3.75
C SER A 161 -5.36 -35.64 4.35
N THR A 162 -4.47 -35.01 5.11
CA THR A 162 -3.38 -35.71 5.83
C THR A 162 -3.93 -36.66 6.89
N VAL A 163 -4.90 -36.19 7.66
CA VAL A 163 -5.49 -36.95 8.79
C VAL A 163 -6.45 -38.04 8.30
N THR A 164 -7.19 -37.78 7.23
CA THR A 164 -8.22 -38.70 6.72
C THR A 164 -7.73 -39.64 5.62
N GLY A 165 -6.48 -39.51 5.17
CA GLY A 165 -5.91 -40.29 4.07
C GLY A 165 -6.59 -40.08 2.71
N ARG A 166 -7.48 -39.08 2.61
CA ARG A 166 -8.20 -38.76 1.36
C ARG A 166 -7.29 -37.97 0.42
N PRO A 167 -7.40 -38.20 -0.92
CA PRO A 167 -6.61 -37.45 -1.89
C PRO A 167 -6.90 -35.94 -1.81
N LEU A 168 -5.84 -35.14 -1.88
CA LEU A 168 -5.91 -33.68 -1.85
C LEU A 168 -6.79 -33.15 -3.00
N PRO A 169 -7.75 -32.25 -2.74
CA PRO A 169 -8.54 -31.63 -3.80
C PRO A 169 -7.66 -30.86 -4.78
N ALA A 170 -7.93 -31.00 -6.09
CA ALA A 170 -7.17 -30.33 -7.15
C ALA A 170 -7.17 -28.79 -7.07
N SER A 171 -8.06 -28.20 -6.26
CA SER A 171 -8.13 -26.76 -6.01
C SER A 171 -7.08 -26.23 -5.02
N VAL A 172 -6.30 -27.11 -4.37
CA VAL A 172 -5.28 -26.71 -3.37
C VAL A 172 -3.96 -26.38 -4.08
N PRO A 173 -3.39 -25.17 -3.89
CA PRO A 173 -2.12 -24.83 -4.53
C PRO A 173 -0.94 -25.67 -4.02
N PRO A 174 0.09 -25.92 -4.86
CA PRO A 174 1.22 -26.81 -4.52
C PRO A 174 1.95 -26.43 -3.22
N GLY A 175 2.07 -25.13 -2.92
CA GLY A 175 2.73 -24.64 -1.70
C GLY A 175 2.05 -25.06 -0.38
N TYR A 176 0.77 -25.43 -0.41
CA TYR A 176 0.04 -25.94 0.76
C TYR A 176 0.10 -27.47 0.86
N ALA A 177 0.38 -28.17 -0.25
CA ALA A 177 0.47 -29.63 -0.29
C ALA A 177 1.74 -30.15 0.40
N THR A 178 2.88 -29.48 0.26
CA THR A 178 4.17 -29.92 0.83
C THR A 178 4.16 -30.02 2.36
N ARG A 179 3.29 -29.25 3.04
CA ARG A 179 3.17 -29.29 4.50
C ARG A 179 2.44 -30.53 5.02
N SER A 180 1.61 -31.16 4.19
CA SER A 180 0.88 -32.40 4.52
C SER A 180 1.78 -33.64 4.47
N THR A 181 2.67 -33.70 3.49
CA THR A 181 3.51 -34.88 3.23
C THR A 181 4.68 -35.00 4.19
N LEU A 182 5.23 -33.87 4.68
CA LEU A 182 6.32 -33.89 5.65
C LEU A 182 5.89 -34.44 7.03
N GLY A 183 4.63 -34.22 7.43
CA GLY A 183 4.08 -34.76 8.67
C GLY A 183 3.77 -36.27 8.61
N ALA A 184 3.35 -36.77 7.45
CA ALA A 184 3.06 -38.19 7.25
C ALA A 184 4.33 -39.06 7.10
N GLY A 185 5.37 -38.54 6.42
CA GLY A 185 6.62 -39.28 6.20
C GLY A 185 7.49 -39.45 7.45
N HIS A 186 7.38 -38.55 8.42
CA HIS A 186 8.17 -38.62 9.67
C HIS A 186 7.54 -39.57 10.71
N LEU A 187 6.23 -39.80 10.67
CA LEU A 187 5.53 -40.72 11.60
C LEU A 187 5.58 -42.19 11.16
N LEU A 188 5.98 -42.48 9.92
CA LEU A 188 6.13 -43.85 9.41
C LEU A 188 7.56 -44.39 9.52
N ARG A 189 8.53 -43.58 9.97
CA ARG A 189 9.94 -44.00 10.14
C ARG A 189 10.34 -44.30 11.58
N THR A 190 9.46 -44.09 12.56
CA THR A 190 9.75 -44.34 13.99
C THR A 190 8.99 -45.54 14.58
N GLY A 191 8.29 -46.33 13.75
CA GLY A 191 7.45 -47.45 14.19
C GLY A 191 7.89 -48.82 13.68
N GLY A 192 9.13 -48.96 13.24
CA GLY A 192 9.62 -50.20 12.64
C GLY A 192 11.14 -50.26 12.70
N ASP A 193 11.69 -50.32 13.90
CA ASP A 193 12.96 -51.00 14.18
C ASP A 193 13.15 -51.10 15.70
N ARG A 194 12.83 -52.30 16.20
CA ARG A 194 13.26 -52.94 17.46
C ARG A 194 12.74 -52.39 18.79
#